data_AF-A0A833DA11-F1
#
_entry.id   AF-A0A833DA11-F1
#
_cell.length_a   1.000
_cell.length_b   1.000
_cell.length_c   1.000
_cell.angle_alpha   90.00
_cell.angle_beta   90.00
_cell.angle_gamma   90.00
#
_symmetry.space_group_name_H-M   'P 1'
#
loop_
_entity.id
_entity.type
_entity.pdbx_description
1 polymer ?
#
loop_
_entity_poly.entity_id
_entity_poly.type
_entity_poly.pdbx_seq_one_letter_code
_entity_poly.pdbx_strand_id
1 'polypeptide(L)'
;MSREHIYNHSQYVWDMKIVQMLREGKTKEVVDILPEMIEQTMAEAEGGGLSWMMAAMGYPDYPAEIYGYQSVIGTGNAIAAWDPNTATRELVL
;
A
#
# COMPACT_ATOMS: atom_id res chain seq x y z
N MET A 1 -4.16 -16.98 -10.14
CA MET A 1 -2.84 -17.05 -9.49
C MET A 1 -2.14 -18.40 -9.79
N SER A 2 -1.92 -18.79 -11.05
CA SER A 2 -1.35 -20.12 -11.39
C SER A 2 0.01 -20.08 -12.08
N ARG A 3 0.62 -18.89 -12.25
CA ARG A 3 1.87 -18.71 -13.02
C ARG A 3 2.89 -17.74 -12.42
N GLU A 4 2.47 -16.76 -11.61
CA GLU A 4 3.38 -15.92 -10.84
C GLU A 4 3.07 -16.02 -9.34
N HIS A 5 4.13 -16.01 -8.56
CA HIS A 5 4.12 -16.08 -7.11
C HIS A 5 5.07 -15.00 -6.58
N ILE A 6 4.73 -14.47 -5.42
CA ILE A 6 5.60 -13.53 -4.72
C ILE A 6 6.90 -14.24 -4.37
N TYR A 7 8.01 -13.53 -4.55
CA TYR A 7 9.35 -14.08 -4.37
C TYR A 7 9.59 -14.60 -2.94
N ASN A 8 9.03 -13.92 -1.93
CA ASN A 8 9.16 -14.26 -0.52
C ASN A 8 7.82 -14.14 0.22
N HIS A 9 7.43 -15.15 1.01
CA HIS A 9 6.21 -15.10 1.82
C HIS A 9 6.23 -13.93 2.83
N SER A 10 7.38 -13.58 3.39
CA SER A 10 7.51 -12.45 4.32
C SER A 10 7.16 -11.11 3.64
N GLN A 11 7.52 -10.94 2.37
CA GLN A 11 7.14 -9.76 1.59
C GLN A 11 5.62 -9.68 1.44
N TYR A 12 4.97 -10.78 1.06
CA TYR A 12 3.51 -10.83 0.95
C TYR A 12 2.80 -10.43 2.25
N VAL A 13 3.27 -10.94 3.39
CA VAL A 13 2.67 -10.64 4.70
C VAL A 13 2.80 -9.14 5.02
N TRP A 14 3.95 -8.54 4.73
CA TRP A 14 4.14 -7.09 4.86
C TRP A 14 3.25 -6.29 3.92
N ASP A 15 3.18 -6.67 2.64
CA ASP A 15 2.32 -6.01 1.65
C ASP A 15 0.85 -6.03 2.10
N MET A 16 0.36 -7.18 2.55
CA MET A 16 -1.03 -7.32 3.03
C MET A 16 -1.28 -6.52 4.31
N LYS A 17 -0.31 -6.45 5.22
CA LYS A 17 -0.39 -5.58 6.42
C LYS A 17 -0.55 -4.12 6.03
N ILE A 18 0.28 -3.61 5.10
CA ILE A 18 0.21 -2.22 4.63
C ILE A 18 -1.12 -1.96 3.92
N VAL A 19 -1.53 -2.84 3.00
CA VAL A 19 -2.81 -2.74 2.29
C VAL A 19 -3.97 -2.67 3.27
N GLN A 20 -4.00 -3.55 4.28
CA GLN A 20 -5.05 -3.52 5.30
C GLN A 20 -5.07 -2.19 6.07
N MET A 21 -3.91 -1.70 6.52
CA MET A 21 -3.83 -0.44 7.25
C MET A 21 -4.30 0.76 6.41
N LEU A 22 -3.96 0.79 5.12
CA LEU A 22 -4.43 1.84 4.20
C LEU A 22 -5.95 1.80 4.01
N ARG A 23 -6.55 0.60 3.95
CA ARG A 23 -8.01 0.44 3.92
C ARG A 23 -8.71 0.87 5.20
N GLU A 24 -8.00 0.81 6.32
CA GLU A 24 -8.49 1.28 7.61
C GLU A 24 -8.30 2.80 7.80
N GLY A 25 -7.71 3.51 6.82
CA GLY A 25 -7.42 4.94 6.90
C GLY A 25 -6.21 5.30 7.78
N LYS A 26 -5.38 4.31 8.14
CA LYS A 26 -4.21 4.48 9.02
C LYS A 26 -2.98 4.98 8.26
N THR A 27 -3.15 6.03 7.46
CA THR A 27 -2.12 6.51 6.53
C THR A 27 -0.87 6.99 7.27
N LYS A 28 -1.04 7.72 8.38
CA LYS A 28 0.09 8.24 9.15
C LYS A 28 0.92 7.11 9.75
N GLU A 29 0.25 6.11 10.31
CA GLU A 29 0.88 4.93 10.89
C GLU A 29 1.60 4.10 9.83
N VAL A 30 1.03 3.98 8.61
CA VAL A 30 1.72 3.34 7.47
C VAL A 30 3.01 4.07 7.14
N VAL A 31 3.00 5.40 7.05
CA VAL A 31 4.22 6.19 6.80
C VAL A 31 5.25 6.00 7.91
N ASP A 32 4.81 5.90 9.17
CA ASP A 32 5.70 5.72 10.32
C ASP A 32 6.39 4.35 10.33
N ILE A 33 5.73 3.29 9.87
CA ILE A 33 6.32 1.93 9.77
C ILE A 33 6.98 1.65 8.41
N LEU A 34 6.88 2.59 7.46
CA LEU A 34 7.41 2.42 6.12
C LEU A 34 8.92 2.12 6.10
N PRO A 35 9.78 2.73 6.94
CA PRO A 35 11.20 2.38 7.01
C PRO A 35 11.44 0.91 7.38
N GLU A 36 10.66 0.36 8.32
CA GLU A 36 10.76 -1.05 8.71
C GLU A 36 10.31 -1.95 7.55
N MET A 37 9.19 -1.62 6.90
CA MET A 37 8.71 -2.36 5.74
C MET A 37 9.76 -2.39 4.61
N ILE A 38 10.37 -1.24 4.29
CA ILE A 38 11.44 -1.13 3.29
C ILE A 38 12.61 -2.05 3.64
N GLU A 39 13.09 -2.02 4.88
CA GLU A 39 14.21 -2.87 5.31
C GLU A 39 13.88 -4.38 5.21
N GLN A 40 12.65 -4.76 5.58
CA GLN A 40 12.23 -6.17 5.59
C GLN A 40 11.88 -6.73 4.21
N THR A 41 11.55 -5.88 3.22
CA THR A 41 10.96 -6.32 1.95
C THR A 41 11.66 -5.79 0.70
N MET A 42 12.60 -4.85 0.85
CA MET A 42 13.19 -4.10 -0.26
C MET A 42 12.12 -3.37 -1.10
N ALA A 43 11.07 -2.86 -0.44
CA ALA A 43 9.96 -2.17 -1.10
C ALA A 43 10.44 -0.91 -1.84
N GLU A 44 9.94 -0.73 -3.07
CA GLU A 44 10.23 0.44 -3.90
C GLU A 44 9.71 1.76 -3.30
N ALA A 45 8.91 1.69 -2.23
CA ALA A 45 8.53 2.85 -1.42
C ALA A 45 9.73 3.65 -0.89
N GLU A 46 10.93 3.04 -0.83
CA GLU A 46 12.22 3.72 -0.59
C GLU A 46 12.46 4.91 -1.55
N GLY A 47 11.98 4.82 -2.79
CA GLY A 47 12.05 5.91 -3.78
C GLY A 47 11.30 7.18 -3.37
N GLY A 48 10.52 7.13 -2.28
CA GLY A 48 9.93 8.31 -1.63
C GLY A 48 8.63 8.80 -2.25
N GLY A 49 8.20 8.25 -3.39
CA GLY A 49 6.97 8.66 -4.07
C GLY A 49 5.72 8.54 -3.19
N LEU A 50 5.59 7.43 -2.45
CA LEU A 50 4.47 7.21 -1.52
C LEU A 50 4.48 8.23 -0.38
N SER A 51 5.61 8.39 0.32
CA SER A 51 5.74 9.33 1.44
C SER A 51 5.51 10.78 1.01
N TRP A 52 6.03 11.17 -0.16
CA TRP A 52 5.80 12.50 -0.73
C TRP A 52 4.32 12.73 -1.02
N MET A 53 3.64 11.77 -1.68
CA MET A 53 2.22 11.88 -2.00
C MET A 53 1.36 11.98 -0.73
N MET A 54 1.63 11.15 0.28
CA MET A 54 0.89 11.21 1.56
C MET A 54 1.09 12.54 2.28
N ALA A 55 2.32 13.07 2.31
CA ALA A 55 2.60 14.39 2.90
C ALA A 55 1.89 15.51 2.15
N ALA A 56 1.87 15.47 0.80
CA ALA A 56 1.18 16.46 -0.03
C ALA A 56 -0.34 16.47 0.18
N MET A 57 -0.94 15.31 0.46
CA MET A 57 -2.36 15.16 0.79
C MET A 57 -2.68 15.42 2.27
N GLY A 58 -1.68 15.67 3.12
CA GLY A 58 -1.88 15.91 4.54
C GLY A 58 -2.17 14.66 5.38
N TYR A 59 -1.69 13.49 4.94
CA TYR A 59 -1.90 12.18 5.57
C TYR A 59 -3.39 11.85 5.76
N PRO A 60 -4.13 11.53 4.67
CA PRO A 60 -5.55 11.19 4.73
C PRO A 60 -5.90 10.19 5.84
N ASP A 61 -6.87 10.54 6.68
CA ASP A 61 -7.39 9.71 7.78
C ASP A 61 -8.58 8.82 7.35
N TYR A 62 -8.76 8.70 6.04
CA TYR A 62 -9.84 7.93 5.43
C TYR A 62 -9.32 6.77 4.59
N PRO A 63 -10.15 5.72 4.36
CA PRO A 63 -9.76 4.54 3.60
C PRO A 63 -9.20 4.86 2.20
N ALA A 64 -8.11 4.19 1.86
CA ALA A 64 -7.68 4.05 0.47
C ALA A 64 -8.58 3.04 -0.27
N GLU A 65 -8.85 3.31 -1.53
CA GLU A 65 -9.51 2.41 -2.47
C GLU A 65 -8.45 1.48 -3.07
N ILE A 66 -8.52 0.18 -2.80
CA ILE A 66 -7.56 -0.80 -3.32
C ILE A 66 -8.19 -1.53 -4.50
N TYR A 67 -7.80 -1.16 -5.72
CA TYR A 67 -8.35 -1.77 -6.95
C TYR A 67 -7.75 -3.15 -7.23
N GLY A 68 -6.57 -3.43 -6.70
CA GLY A 68 -5.96 -4.74 -6.83
C GLY A 68 -4.56 -4.83 -6.26
N TYR A 69 -4.15 -6.06 -5.96
CA TYR A 69 -2.80 -6.43 -5.59
C TYR A 69 -2.38 -7.67 -6.40
N GLN A 70 -1.17 -7.66 -6.94
CA GLN A 70 -0.62 -8.80 -7.66
C GLN A 70 0.91 -8.80 -7.63
N SER A 71 1.51 -9.98 -7.85
CA SER A 71 2.93 -10.06 -8.18
C SER A 71 3.22 -9.70 -9.64
N VAL A 72 4.36 -9.08 -9.93
CA VAL A 72 4.95 -8.98 -11.28
C VAL A 72 6.44 -9.26 -11.16
N ILE A 73 6.95 -10.31 -11.82
CA ILE A 73 8.37 -10.71 -11.70
C ILE A 73 8.78 -10.92 -10.21
N GLY A 74 7.84 -11.43 -9.41
CA GLY A 74 8.05 -11.71 -7.98
C GLY A 74 7.90 -10.51 -7.04
N THR A 75 7.76 -9.28 -7.53
CA THR A 75 7.51 -8.09 -6.68
C THR A 75 6.03 -7.90 -6.41
N GLY A 76 5.66 -7.46 -5.21
CA GLY A 76 4.28 -7.07 -4.88
C GLY A 76 3.93 -5.69 -5.42
N ASN A 77 2.79 -5.57 -6.09
CA ASN A 77 2.29 -4.33 -6.69
C ASN A 77 0.84 -4.10 -6.26
N ALA A 78 0.53 -2.90 -5.79
CA ALA A 78 -0.82 -2.48 -5.41
C ALA A 78 -1.27 -1.26 -6.24
N ILE A 79 -2.53 -1.27 -6.68
CA ILE A 79 -3.17 -0.11 -7.31
C ILE A 79 -4.12 0.48 -6.28
N ALA A 80 -3.86 1.71 -5.87
CA ALA A 80 -4.61 2.39 -4.81
C ALA A 80 -4.98 3.83 -5.19
N ALA A 81 -6.11 4.32 -4.69
CA ALA A 81 -6.51 5.73 -4.76
C ALA A 81 -6.97 6.28 -3.41
N TRP A 82 -6.89 7.60 -3.27
CA TRP A 82 -7.38 8.34 -2.11
C TRP A 82 -8.33 9.44 -2.58
N ASP A 83 -9.61 9.12 -2.73
CA ASP A 83 -10.63 10.11 -3.06
C ASP A 83 -11.13 10.84 -1.79
N PRO A 84 -10.97 12.17 -1.64
CA PRO A 84 -11.50 12.91 -0.50
C PRO A 84 -13.03 12.99 -0.48
N ASN A 85 -13.70 12.75 -1.61
CA ASN A 85 -15.15 12.85 -1.72
C ASN A 85 -15.83 11.52 -1.36
N THR A 86 -16.56 11.52 -0.25
CA THR A 86 -17.29 10.33 0.24
C THR A 86 -18.40 9.86 -0.68
N ALA A 87 -18.89 10.70 -1.61
CA ALA A 87 -19.92 10.31 -2.58
C ALA A 87 -19.36 9.49 -3.76
N THR A 88 -18.05 9.61 -4.03
CA THR A 88 -17.37 8.93 -5.15
C THR A 88 -16.36 7.89 -4.70
N ARG A 89 -15.94 7.91 -3.43
CA ARG A 89 -15.04 6.92 -2.85
C ARG A 89 -15.64 5.51 -2.86
N GLU A 90 -14.99 4.57 -3.54
CA GLU A 90 -15.42 3.18 -3.59
C GLU A 90 -14.60 2.29 -2.63
N LEU A 91 -15.28 1.53 -1.78
CA LEU A 91 -14.62 0.45 -1.03
C LEU A 91 -14.48 -0.77 -1.93
N VAL A 92 -13.46 -0.76 -2.77
CA VAL A 92 -13.08 -1.88 -3.64
C VAL A 92 -12.20 -2.90 -2.92
N LEU A 93 -12.38 -4.16 -3.33
CA LEU A 93 -11.76 -5.44 -2.93
C LEU A 93 -11.08 -5.49 -1.57
#